data_AF-A0A261QF07-F1
#
_entry.id   AF-A0A261QF07-F1
#
_cell.length_a   1.000
_cell.length_b   1.000
_cell.length_c   1.000
_cell.angle_alpha   90.00
_cell.angle_beta   90.00
_cell.angle_gamma   90.00
#
_symmetry.space_group_name_H-M   'P 1'
#
loop_
_entity.id
_entity.type
_entity.pdbx_description
1 polymer ?
#
loop_
_entity_poly.entity_id
_entity_poly.type
_entity_poly.pdbx_seq_one_letter_code
_entity_poly.pdbx_strand_id
1 'polypeptide(L)'
;MKKPLYLSVIFSLTAVSAIYLISIVIAYPLIGLKVTPVNSEQCVVTEVYPNGWANYQNIKRQQLIYCEPSSNHAFKLEKVNEMILPTNERVSVTYKAMPASYVIYSFLPIIYFILSFSIVLYLFFNIRLSKVSKMSSYLLLFISLAYLGSGVSARGDIFGLLITTLSLYVIPVLLLEYLRMMIPKKDPQAATKKMLLLYGFVFILALITTLTGVSKFILLPFVLLTLVNLLYFIVQFHSIKKSIHFVKVRFFIGAIILSLLPYILLTAIPEVLFAKQIVMAEHTALFLLFIPLSFVYVNVKKYFLILIG
;
A
#
# COMPACT_ATOMS: atom_id res chain seq x y z
N MET A 1 -10.04 2.98 -32.93
CA MET A 1 -9.65 4.09 -32.03
C MET A 1 -8.34 3.73 -31.35
N LYS A 2 -7.25 4.45 -31.62
CA LYS A 2 -5.95 4.22 -30.96
C LYS A 2 -6.12 4.43 -29.45
N LYS A 3 -5.88 3.39 -28.64
CA LYS A 3 -5.77 3.54 -27.19
C LYS A 3 -4.62 4.51 -26.93
N PRO A 4 -4.79 5.50 -26.05
CA PRO A 4 -3.75 6.50 -25.88
C PRO A 4 -2.51 5.83 -25.26
N LEU A 5 -1.35 6.04 -25.89
CA LEU A 5 -0.08 5.38 -25.58
C LEU A 5 0.28 5.44 -24.09
N TYR A 6 0.03 6.59 -23.44
CA TYR A 6 0.35 6.81 -22.03
C TYR A 6 -0.34 5.82 -21.08
N LEU A 7 -1.58 5.40 -21.38
CA LEU A 7 -2.33 4.47 -20.55
C LEU A 7 -1.64 3.10 -20.55
N SER A 8 -1.23 2.64 -21.74
CA SER A 8 -0.49 1.37 -21.88
C SER A 8 0.81 1.40 -21.09
N VAL A 9 1.53 2.53 -21.13
CA VAL A 9 2.80 2.70 -20.39
C VAL A 9 2.59 2.58 -18.88
N ILE A 10 1.56 3.23 -18.32
CA ILE A 10 1.25 3.14 -16.88
C ILE A 10 0.95 1.70 -16.48
N PHE A 11 0.13 0.99 -17.25
CA PHE A 11 -0.18 -0.41 -16.96
C PHE A 11 1.05 -1.31 -17.02
N SER A 12 1.88 -1.18 -18.06
CA SER A 12 3.11 -1.95 -18.19
C SER A 12 4.08 -1.67 -17.04
N LEU A 13 4.27 -0.40 -16.68
CA LEU A 13 5.14 -0.02 -15.56
C LEU A 13 4.63 -0.57 -14.22
N THR A 14 3.31 -0.51 -14.00
CA THR A 14 2.67 -1.08 -12.81
C THR A 14 2.86 -2.59 -12.75
N ALA A 15 2.67 -3.29 -13.87
CA ALA A 15 2.84 -4.74 -13.96
C ALA A 15 4.29 -5.16 -13.70
N VAL A 16 5.27 -4.50 -14.34
CA VAL A 16 6.70 -4.77 -14.14
C VAL A 16 7.10 -4.52 -12.69
N SER A 17 6.65 -3.41 -12.10
CA SER A 17 6.91 -3.11 -10.69
C SER A 17 6.32 -4.18 -9.78
N ALA A 18 5.08 -4.62 -10.04
CA ALA A 18 4.44 -5.67 -9.26
C ALA A 18 5.14 -7.03 -9.37
N ILE A 19 5.61 -7.43 -10.56
CA ILE A 19 6.37 -8.67 -10.76
C ILE A 19 7.63 -8.66 -9.90
N TYR A 20 8.36 -7.55 -9.88
CA TYR A 20 9.53 -7.38 -9.02
C TYR A 20 9.16 -7.47 -7.53
N LEU A 21 8.10 -6.78 -7.09
CA LEU A 21 7.69 -6.82 -5.69
C LEU A 21 7.25 -8.22 -5.26
N ILE A 22 6.51 -8.93 -6.12
CA ILE A 22 6.07 -10.31 -5.88
C ILE A 22 7.28 -11.24 -5.77
N SER A 23 8.30 -11.09 -6.61
CA SER A 23 9.49 -11.95 -6.54
C SER A 23 10.23 -11.77 -5.21
N ILE A 24 10.31 -10.55 -4.67
CA ILE A 24 10.89 -10.30 -3.36
C ILE A 24 10.07 -10.94 -2.23
N VAL A 25 8.73 -10.85 -2.27
CA VAL A 25 7.89 -11.50 -1.26
C VAL A 25 8.05 -13.02 -1.30
N ILE A 26 8.11 -13.63 -2.49
CA ILE A 26 8.28 -15.08 -2.65
C ILE A 26 9.67 -15.52 -2.17
N ALA A 27 10.72 -14.78 -2.54
CA ALA A 27 12.10 -15.16 -2.23
C ALA A 27 12.43 -15.00 -0.74
N TYR A 28 11.92 -13.95 -0.10
CA TYR A 28 12.33 -13.59 1.25
C TYR A 28 11.12 -13.55 2.21
N PRO A 29 11.01 -14.49 3.16
CA PRO A 29 10.11 -14.34 4.30
C PRO A 29 10.40 -13.05 5.08
N LEU A 30 9.37 -12.45 5.67
CA LEU A 30 9.55 -11.31 6.57
C LEU A 30 10.15 -11.83 7.90
N ILE A 31 11.42 -11.54 8.15
CA ILE A 31 12.11 -12.00 9.36
C ILE A 31 11.53 -11.30 10.59
N GLY A 32 11.39 -9.97 10.51
CA GLY A 32 10.82 -9.16 11.55
C GLY A 32 11.77 -8.90 12.71
N LEU A 33 13.08 -8.81 12.46
CA LEU A 33 14.07 -8.54 13.50
C LEU A 33 14.69 -7.16 13.35
N LYS A 34 14.87 -6.49 14.48
CA LYS A 34 15.75 -5.33 14.60
C LYS A 34 16.89 -5.66 15.54
N VAL A 35 18.10 -5.37 15.11
CA VAL A 35 19.32 -5.82 15.78
C VAL A 35 20.28 -4.65 15.95
N THR A 36 21.05 -4.66 17.03
CA THR A 36 22.16 -3.72 17.24
C THR A 36 23.47 -4.48 17.27
N PRO A 37 24.50 -4.01 16.56
CA PRO A 37 25.82 -4.63 16.61
C PRO A 37 26.36 -4.58 18.04
N VAL A 38 26.93 -5.69 18.50
CA VAL A 38 27.73 -5.77 19.72
C VAL A 38 29.20 -5.72 19.33
N ASN A 39 29.60 -6.63 18.44
CA ASN A 39 30.95 -6.77 17.89
C ASN A 39 30.89 -6.93 16.36
N SER A 40 32.03 -7.20 15.69
CA SER A 40 32.14 -7.38 14.24
C SER A 40 31.34 -8.55 13.66
N GLU A 41 30.94 -9.53 14.47
CA GLU A 41 30.27 -10.75 14.02
C GLU A 41 28.97 -11.06 14.78
N GLN A 42 28.61 -10.23 15.76
CA GLN A 42 27.50 -10.49 16.67
C GLN A 42 26.61 -9.28 16.84
N CYS A 43 25.30 -9.51 16.78
CA CYS A 43 24.29 -8.54 17.09
C CYS A 43 23.41 -9.03 18.24
N VAL A 44 22.88 -8.08 19.00
CA VAL A 44 21.81 -8.34 19.97
C VAL A 44 20.46 -7.96 19.37
N VAL A 45 19.47 -8.84 19.56
CA VAL A 45 18.09 -8.60 19.13
C VAL A 45 17.45 -7.53 20.01
N THR A 46 17.06 -6.41 19.42
CA THR A 46 16.44 -5.29 20.14
C THR A 46 14.93 -5.27 20.03
N GLU A 47 14.36 -5.72 18.91
CA GLU A 47 12.92 -5.82 18.69
C GLU A 47 12.61 -7.06 17.84
N VAL A 48 11.48 -7.72 18.13
CA VAL A 48 10.95 -8.86 17.39
C VAL A 48 9.52 -8.54 16.97
N TYR A 49 9.23 -8.61 15.68
CA TYR A 49 7.89 -8.40 15.15
C TYR A 49 7.01 -9.62 15.46
N PRO A 50 5.82 -9.44 16.08
CA PRO A 50 4.97 -10.57 16.51
C PRO A 50 4.56 -11.53 15.38
N ASN A 51 4.34 -11.01 14.17
CA ASN A 51 4.00 -11.83 12.99
C ASN A 51 5.20 -12.05 12.06
N GLY A 52 6.43 -11.80 12.53
CA GLY A 52 7.64 -12.10 11.80
C GLY A 52 8.03 -13.57 11.94
N TRP A 53 8.77 -14.08 10.97
CA TRP A 53 9.34 -15.44 11.00
C TRP A 53 10.11 -15.70 12.29
N ALA A 54 10.86 -14.72 12.80
CA ALA A 54 11.68 -14.87 14.00
C ALA A 54 10.87 -15.16 15.26
N ASN A 55 9.65 -14.61 15.37
CA ASN A 55 8.78 -14.87 16.51
C ASN A 55 8.30 -16.34 16.52
N TYR A 56 7.98 -16.89 15.34
CA TYR A 56 7.60 -18.31 15.21
C TYR A 56 8.75 -19.29 15.45
N GLN A 57 9.99 -18.82 15.34
CA GLN A 57 11.20 -19.57 15.70
C GLN A 57 11.63 -19.34 17.16
N ASN A 58 10.77 -18.73 17.99
CA ASN A 58 11.04 -18.43 19.39
C ASN A 58 12.29 -17.57 19.64
N ILE A 59 12.71 -16.76 18.66
CA ILE A 59 13.80 -15.79 18.83
C ILE A 59 13.28 -14.66 19.73
N LYS A 60 14.02 -14.36 20.80
CA LYS A 60 13.60 -13.40 21.83
C LYS A 60 14.43 -12.13 21.78
N ARG A 61 13.85 -11.06 22.34
CA ARG A 61 14.58 -9.83 22.65
C ARG A 61 15.77 -10.14 23.56
N GLN A 62 16.86 -9.39 23.41
CA GLN A 62 18.13 -9.56 24.12
C GLN A 62 18.92 -10.84 23.79
N GLN A 63 18.44 -11.67 22.85
CA GLN A 63 19.20 -12.80 22.35
C GLN A 63 20.34 -12.33 21.45
N LEU A 64 21.51 -12.96 21.56
CA LEU A 64 22.62 -12.77 20.63
C LEU A 64 22.39 -13.62 19.38
N ILE A 65 22.74 -13.09 18.23
CA ILE A 65 22.77 -13.81 16.96
C ILE A 65 24.01 -13.38 16.17
N TYR A 66 24.51 -14.27 15.32
CA TYR A 66 25.56 -13.88 14.39
C TYR A 66 24.98 -13.03 13.27
N CYS A 67 25.65 -11.92 12.98
CA CYS A 67 25.26 -10.98 11.94
C CYS A 67 26.53 -10.35 11.36
N GLU A 68 26.48 -9.99 10.08
CA GLU A 68 27.44 -9.03 9.53
C GLU A 68 26.84 -7.63 9.67
N PRO A 69 27.38 -6.77 10.54
CA PRO A 69 26.78 -5.49 10.82
C PRO A 69 26.90 -4.56 9.60
N SER A 70 25.75 -4.14 9.07
CA SER A 70 25.69 -3.18 7.95
C SER A 70 25.90 -1.73 8.40
N SER A 71 25.82 -1.46 9.71
CA SER A 71 26.07 -0.15 10.31
C SER A 71 26.38 -0.29 11.80
N ASN A 72 26.94 0.77 12.40
CA ASN A 72 27.14 0.87 13.87
C ASN A 72 25.84 1.16 14.65
N HIS A 73 24.70 1.31 13.95
CA HIS A 73 23.41 1.63 14.55
C HIS A 73 22.45 0.44 14.46
N ALA A 74 21.32 0.54 15.16
CA ALA A 74 20.27 -0.46 15.06
C ALA A 74 19.75 -0.55 13.62
N PHE A 75 19.72 -1.75 13.05
CA PHE A 75 19.22 -1.99 11.69
C PHE A 75 18.24 -3.16 11.68
N LYS A 76 17.43 -3.25 10.61
CA LYS A 76 16.54 -4.39 10.40
C LYS A 76 17.32 -5.53 9.75
N LEU A 77 17.33 -6.70 10.37
CA LEU A 77 17.95 -7.89 9.79
C LEU A 77 16.89 -8.61 8.94
N GLU A 78 16.92 -8.36 7.64
CA GLU A 78 15.96 -8.87 6.67
C GLU A 78 16.70 -9.44 5.45
N LYS A 79 16.02 -10.29 4.65
CA LYS A 79 16.56 -10.89 3.41
C LYS A 79 17.84 -11.72 3.60
N VAL A 80 17.93 -12.43 4.72
CA VAL A 80 18.99 -13.42 4.98
C VAL A 80 18.43 -14.82 4.76
N ASN A 81 19.20 -15.70 4.13
CA ASN A 81 18.77 -17.08 3.85
C ASN A 81 18.95 -18.02 5.04
N GLU A 82 19.94 -17.76 5.89
CA GLU A 82 20.28 -18.56 7.06
C GLU A 82 20.63 -17.67 8.24
N MET A 83 20.20 -18.06 9.43
CA MET A 83 20.57 -17.39 10.67
C MET A 83 21.36 -18.36 11.54
N ILE A 84 22.48 -17.89 12.10
CA ILE A 84 23.31 -18.68 13.00
C ILE A 84 23.04 -18.22 14.43
N LEU A 85 22.56 -19.15 15.25
CA LEU A 85 22.33 -18.93 16.68
C LEU A 85 23.64 -19.12 17.47
N PRO A 86 23.75 -18.58 18.70
CA PRO A 86 24.93 -18.75 19.55
C PRO A 86 25.26 -20.21 19.89
N THR A 87 24.27 -21.11 19.75
CA THR A 87 24.41 -22.56 19.87
C THR A 87 25.14 -23.20 18.69
N ASN A 88 25.64 -22.41 17.72
CA ASN A 88 26.14 -22.85 16.41
C ASN A 88 25.09 -23.58 15.56
N GLU A 89 23.82 -23.45 15.92
CA GLU A 89 22.70 -23.98 15.14
C GLU A 89 22.40 -23.03 13.96
N ARG A 90 22.34 -23.61 12.75
CA ARG A 90 21.98 -22.89 11.53
C ARG A 90 20.50 -23.10 11.24
N VAL A 91 19.74 -22.02 11.25
CA VAL A 91 18.30 -22.05 10.97
C VAL A 91 18.04 -21.41 9.61
N SER A 92 17.47 -22.19 8.69
CA SER A 92 17.11 -21.68 7.36
C SER A 92 15.87 -20.80 7.41
N VAL A 93 15.97 -19.58 6.89
CA VAL A 93 14.88 -18.63 6.83
C VAL A 93 14.01 -18.96 5.62
N THR A 94 12.97 -19.76 5.84
CA THR A 94 12.06 -20.19 4.78
C THR A 94 10.60 -20.10 5.22
N TYR A 95 9.69 -20.13 4.24
CA TYR A 95 8.26 -20.32 4.51
C TYR A 95 7.92 -21.75 4.96
N LYS A 96 8.84 -22.72 4.86
CA LYS A 96 8.60 -24.09 5.30
C LYS A 96 8.48 -24.12 6.82
N ALA A 97 7.60 -25.00 7.32
CA ALA A 97 7.30 -25.14 8.75
C ALA A 97 6.75 -23.86 9.42
N MET A 98 6.30 -22.87 8.65
CA MET A 98 5.55 -21.72 9.18
C MET A 98 4.06 -22.05 9.29
N PRO A 99 3.34 -21.46 10.26
CA PRO A 99 1.90 -21.63 10.36
C PRO A 99 1.18 -21.00 9.16
N ALA A 100 0.02 -21.56 8.81
CA ALA A 100 -0.77 -21.10 7.68
C ALA A 100 -1.13 -19.60 7.78
N SER A 101 -1.37 -19.08 8.98
CA SER A 101 -1.64 -17.66 9.23
C SER A 101 -0.51 -16.76 8.72
N TYR A 102 0.74 -17.09 9.04
CA TYR A 102 1.93 -16.34 8.59
C TYR A 102 2.05 -16.31 7.07
N VAL A 103 1.82 -17.47 6.43
CA VAL A 103 1.85 -17.58 4.97
C VAL A 103 0.71 -16.75 4.36
N ILE A 104 -0.51 -16.87 4.87
CA ILE A 104 -1.66 -16.09 4.39
C ILE A 104 -1.37 -14.59 4.48
N TYR A 105 -0.88 -14.08 5.61
CA TYR A 105 -0.58 -12.65 5.75
C TYR A 105 0.56 -12.18 4.85
N SER A 106 1.56 -13.03 4.61
CA SER A 106 2.67 -12.70 3.71
C SER A 106 2.23 -12.57 2.25
N PHE A 107 1.27 -13.38 1.81
CA PHE A 107 0.80 -13.44 0.42
C PHE A 107 -0.49 -12.64 0.18
N LEU A 108 -1.19 -12.18 1.23
CA LEU A 108 -2.40 -11.37 1.12
C LEU A 108 -2.22 -10.10 0.26
N PRO A 109 -1.11 -9.34 0.35
CA PRO A 109 -0.88 -8.19 -0.53
C PRO A 109 -0.79 -8.56 -2.01
N ILE A 110 -0.27 -9.75 -2.33
CA ILE A 110 -0.19 -10.27 -3.71
C ILE A 110 -1.59 -10.58 -4.22
N ILE A 111 -2.40 -11.28 -3.43
CA ILE A 111 -3.79 -11.62 -3.79
C ILE A 111 -4.59 -10.34 -4.01
N TYR A 112 -4.46 -9.37 -3.11
CA TYR A 112 -5.12 -8.07 -3.23
C TYR A 112 -4.72 -7.33 -4.50
N PHE A 113 -3.42 -7.34 -4.84
CA PHE A 113 -2.93 -6.72 -6.07
C PHE A 113 -3.44 -7.42 -7.31
N ILE A 114 -3.36 -8.75 -7.40
CA ILE A 114 -3.83 -9.52 -8.55
C ILE A 114 -5.33 -9.27 -8.77
N LEU A 115 -6.14 -9.31 -7.71
CA LEU A 115 -7.56 -9.04 -7.79
C LEU A 115 -7.84 -7.63 -8.33
N SER A 116 -7.19 -6.62 -7.74
CA SER A 116 -7.36 -5.21 -8.13
C SER A 116 -6.90 -4.96 -9.57
N PHE A 117 -5.75 -5.53 -9.95
CA PHE A 117 -5.19 -5.41 -11.29
C PHE A 117 -6.10 -6.07 -12.31
N SER A 118 -6.58 -7.29 -12.06
CA SER A 118 -7.53 -8.00 -12.94
C SER A 118 -8.85 -7.25 -13.12
N ILE A 119 -9.41 -6.68 -12.05
CA ILE A 119 -10.63 -5.85 -12.12
C ILE A 119 -10.38 -4.66 -13.04
N VAL A 120 -9.26 -3.94 -12.84
CA VAL A 120 -8.95 -2.76 -13.64
C VAL A 120 -8.66 -3.11 -15.09
N LEU A 121 -7.95 -4.21 -15.33
CA LEU A 121 -7.66 -4.73 -16.67
C LEU A 121 -8.95 -5.09 -17.41
N TYR A 122 -9.84 -5.84 -16.76
CA TYR A 122 -11.16 -6.20 -17.28
C TYR A 122 -11.96 -4.95 -17.66
N LEU A 123 -12.03 -3.98 -16.76
CA LEU A 123 -12.73 -2.71 -16.99
C LEU A 123 -12.13 -1.93 -18.16
N PHE A 124 -10.81 -1.99 -18.37
CA PHE A 124 -10.12 -1.28 -19.45
C PHE A 124 -10.35 -1.92 -20.83
N PHE A 125 -10.40 -3.25 -20.91
CA PHE A 125 -10.58 -3.95 -22.17
C PHE A 125 -12.05 -4.09 -22.57
N ASN A 126 -12.95 -4.33 -21.61
CA ASN A 126 -14.33 -4.73 -21.89
C ASN A 126 -15.34 -3.59 -21.75
N ILE A 127 -14.99 -2.48 -21.09
CA ILE A 127 -15.92 -1.38 -20.84
C ILE A 127 -15.34 -0.06 -21.38
N ARG A 128 -16.14 0.72 -22.10
CA ARG A 128 -15.79 2.12 -22.41
C ARG A 128 -15.81 2.93 -21.11
N LEU A 129 -14.64 3.07 -20.49
CA LEU A 129 -14.51 3.80 -19.24
C LEU A 129 -14.73 5.29 -19.45
N SER A 130 -15.68 5.83 -18.68
CA SER A 130 -15.80 7.27 -18.46
C SER A 130 -14.50 7.84 -17.87
N LYS A 131 -14.26 9.15 -18.01
CA LYS A 131 -13.07 9.80 -17.41
C LYS A 131 -12.99 9.57 -15.90
N VAL A 132 -14.15 9.62 -15.23
CA VAL A 132 -14.34 9.31 -13.82
C VAL A 132 -13.92 7.88 -13.49
N SER A 133 -14.40 6.90 -14.26
CA SER A 133 -14.07 5.48 -14.07
C SER A 133 -12.56 5.24 -14.21
N LYS A 134 -11.92 5.84 -15.22
CA LYS A 134 -10.46 5.74 -15.42
C LYS A 134 -9.68 6.28 -14.22
N MET A 135 -10.08 7.44 -13.70
CA MET A 135 -9.42 8.04 -12.53
C MET A 135 -9.52 7.12 -11.31
N SER A 136 -10.71 6.58 -11.07
CA SER A 136 -10.93 5.66 -9.97
C SER A 136 -10.16 4.33 -10.16
N SER A 137 -9.91 3.91 -11.41
CA SER A 137 -9.11 2.72 -11.72
C SER A 137 -7.64 2.92 -11.36
N TYR A 138 -7.09 4.10 -11.66
CA TYR A 138 -5.75 4.45 -11.20
C TYR A 138 -5.67 4.48 -9.68
N LEU A 139 -6.66 5.07 -9.02
CA LEU A 139 -6.72 5.07 -7.56
C LEU A 139 -6.68 3.65 -6.99
N LEU A 140 -7.46 2.72 -7.56
CA LEU A 140 -7.43 1.32 -7.15
C LEU A 140 -6.06 0.65 -7.37
N LEU A 141 -5.43 0.89 -8.53
CA LEU A 141 -4.08 0.37 -8.83
C LEU A 141 -3.01 0.91 -7.86
N PHE A 142 -3.04 2.20 -7.54
CA PHE A 142 -2.06 2.79 -6.63
C PHE A 142 -2.29 2.35 -5.18
N ILE A 143 -3.54 2.16 -4.75
CA ILE A 143 -3.85 1.57 -3.43
C ILE A 143 -3.29 0.13 -3.35
N SER A 144 -3.51 -0.68 -4.39
CA SER A 144 -3.01 -2.06 -4.38
C SER A 144 -1.49 -2.14 -4.50
N LEU A 145 -0.87 -1.23 -5.25
CA LEU A 145 0.58 -1.14 -5.36
C LEU A 145 1.22 -0.64 -4.06
N ALA A 146 0.59 0.31 -3.35
CA ALA A 146 1.03 0.73 -2.02
C ALA A 146 1.00 -0.44 -1.04
N TYR A 147 -0.08 -1.23 -1.04
CA TYR A 147 -0.21 -2.37 -0.15
C TYR A 147 0.82 -3.46 -0.45
N LEU A 148 0.98 -3.86 -1.72
CA LEU A 148 2.01 -4.81 -2.14
C LEU A 148 3.43 -4.30 -1.82
N GLY A 149 3.71 -3.04 -2.15
CA GLY A 149 4.98 -2.39 -1.89
C GLY A 149 5.31 -2.34 -0.40
N SER A 150 4.32 -2.10 0.47
CA SER A 150 4.54 -1.97 1.91
C SER A 150 5.12 -3.25 2.53
N GLY A 151 4.67 -4.43 2.06
CA GLY A 151 5.23 -5.71 2.48
C GLY A 151 6.70 -5.88 2.06
N VAL A 152 7.07 -5.40 0.88
CA VAL A 152 8.45 -5.44 0.37
C VAL A 152 9.33 -4.40 1.07
N SER A 153 8.80 -3.21 1.33
CA SER A 153 9.44 -2.17 2.12
C SER A 153 9.73 -2.63 3.56
N ALA A 154 8.82 -3.40 4.18
CA ALA A 154 9.03 -3.98 5.50
C ALA A 154 10.27 -4.89 5.56
N ARG A 155 10.61 -5.55 4.44
CA ARG A 155 11.81 -6.38 4.24
C ARG A 155 13.07 -5.58 3.91
N GLY A 156 13.05 -4.26 4.10
CA GLY A 156 14.20 -3.39 3.85
C GLY A 156 14.53 -3.16 2.38
N ASP A 157 13.60 -3.44 1.46
CA ASP A 157 13.83 -3.19 0.03
C ASP A 157 13.65 -1.72 -0.34
N ILE A 158 14.68 -1.12 -0.96
CA ILE A 158 14.68 0.30 -1.35
C ILE A 158 13.68 0.56 -2.47
N PHE A 159 13.53 -0.34 -3.45
CA PHE A 159 12.57 -0.17 -4.53
C PHE A 159 11.13 -0.34 -4.01
N GLY A 160 10.90 -1.31 -3.12
CA GLY A 160 9.65 -1.45 -2.37
C GLY A 160 9.31 -0.19 -1.58
N LEU A 161 10.28 0.41 -0.90
CA LEU A 161 10.11 1.68 -0.20
C LEU A 161 9.73 2.82 -1.16
N LEU A 162 10.42 2.94 -2.31
CA LEU A 162 10.12 3.95 -3.32
C LEU A 162 8.69 3.82 -3.84
N ILE A 163 8.30 2.62 -4.24
CA ILE A 163 6.97 2.33 -4.80
C ILE A 163 5.88 2.59 -3.76
N THR A 164 6.10 2.18 -2.50
CA THR A 164 5.16 2.43 -1.40
C THR A 164 4.97 3.92 -1.18
N THR A 165 6.07 4.65 -1.05
CA THR A 165 6.08 6.10 -0.77
C THR A 165 5.44 6.89 -1.89
N LEU A 166 5.83 6.60 -3.14
CA LEU A 166 5.25 7.22 -4.32
C LEU A 166 3.74 6.94 -4.38
N SER A 167 3.34 5.69 -4.18
CA SER A 167 1.93 5.32 -4.22
C SER A 167 1.13 6.02 -3.13
N LEU A 168 1.63 6.03 -1.89
CA LEU A 168 1.00 6.74 -0.78
C LEU A 168 0.81 8.22 -1.09
N TYR A 169 1.77 8.90 -1.71
CA TYR A 169 1.62 10.32 -2.02
C TYR A 169 0.72 10.59 -3.24
N VAL A 170 0.69 9.67 -4.21
CA VAL A 170 -0.14 9.81 -5.42
C VAL A 170 -1.61 9.53 -5.12
N ILE A 171 -1.93 8.59 -4.22
CA ILE A 171 -3.32 8.25 -3.80
C ILE A 171 -4.16 9.49 -3.45
N PRO A 172 -3.76 10.37 -2.53
CA PRO A 172 -4.57 11.54 -2.18
C PRO A 172 -4.67 12.55 -3.34
N VAL A 173 -3.67 12.64 -4.23
CA VAL A 173 -3.77 13.50 -5.42
C VAL A 173 -4.81 12.95 -6.41
N LEU A 174 -4.81 11.65 -6.65
CA LEU A 174 -5.82 10.98 -7.47
C LEU A 174 -7.22 11.10 -6.87
N LEU A 175 -7.34 10.99 -5.53
CA LEU A 175 -8.60 11.20 -4.83
C LEU A 175 -9.11 12.63 -5.00
N LEU A 176 -8.23 13.63 -4.89
CA LEU A 176 -8.59 15.04 -5.12
C LEU A 176 -9.10 15.25 -6.54
N GLU A 177 -8.40 14.69 -7.52
CA GLU A 177 -8.79 14.81 -8.92
C GLU A 177 -10.11 14.08 -9.21
N TYR A 178 -10.32 12.90 -8.62
CA TYR A 178 -11.57 12.17 -8.68
C TYR A 178 -12.74 13.01 -8.13
N LEU A 179 -12.62 13.56 -6.93
CA LEU A 179 -13.64 14.43 -6.33
C LEU A 179 -13.90 15.66 -7.20
N ARG A 180 -12.85 16.26 -7.75
CA ARG A 180 -12.95 17.43 -8.63
C ARG A 180 -13.73 17.14 -9.91
N MET A 181 -13.55 15.96 -10.52
CA MET A 181 -14.27 15.57 -11.73
C MET A 181 -15.78 15.40 -11.50
N MET A 182 -16.21 15.21 -10.25
CA MET A 182 -17.62 15.06 -9.89
C MET A 182 -18.36 16.38 -9.74
N ILE A 183 -17.61 17.48 -9.61
CA ILE A 183 -18.15 18.83 -9.44
C ILE A 183 -18.20 19.50 -10.81
N PRO A 184 -19.38 19.98 -11.27
CA PRO A 184 -19.47 20.73 -12.51
C PRO A 184 -18.68 22.04 -12.37
N LYS A 185 -17.69 22.27 -13.25
CA LYS A 185 -16.84 23.47 -13.23
C LYS A 185 -16.97 24.31 -14.51
N LYS A 186 -16.82 25.64 -14.33
CA LYS A 186 -16.82 26.67 -15.40
C LYS A 186 -15.52 26.72 -16.23
N ASP A 187 -14.36 26.27 -15.70
CA ASP A 187 -13.09 26.25 -16.45
C ASP A 187 -12.24 24.98 -16.19
N PRO A 188 -12.11 24.08 -17.18
CA PRO A 188 -11.37 22.82 -17.06
C PRO A 188 -9.85 22.94 -17.28
N GLN A 189 -9.34 24.01 -17.91
CA GLN A 189 -7.94 24.05 -18.37
C GLN A 189 -6.95 24.47 -17.28
N ALA A 190 -7.23 25.57 -16.57
CA ALA A 190 -6.37 26.06 -15.48
C ALA A 190 -6.22 25.04 -14.34
N ALA A 191 -7.29 24.28 -14.07
CA ALA A 191 -7.29 23.23 -13.07
C ALA A 191 -6.38 22.06 -13.45
N THR A 192 -6.22 21.75 -14.74
CA THR A 192 -5.42 20.62 -15.22
C THR A 192 -3.92 20.88 -15.08
N LYS A 193 -3.45 22.11 -15.36
CA LYS A 193 -2.05 22.51 -15.16
C LYS A 193 -1.61 22.43 -13.70
N LYS A 194 -2.45 22.90 -12.76
CA LYS A 194 -2.15 22.83 -11.31
C LYS A 194 -2.04 21.40 -10.80
N MET A 195 -2.81 20.46 -11.34
CA MET A 195 -2.71 19.04 -10.96
C MET A 195 -1.41 18.42 -11.46
N LEU A 196 -0.99 18.74 -12.70
CA LEU A 196 0.28 18.24 -13.23
C LEU A 196 1.46 18.68 -12.38
N LEU A 197 1.48 19.95 -11.94
CA LEU A 197 2.50 20.46 -11.01
C LEU A 197 2.47 19.73 -9.67
N LEU A 198 1.28 19.42 -9.14
CA LEU A 198 1.14 18.67 -7.90
C LEU A 198 1.66 17.23 -8.02
N TYR A 199 1.38 16.54 -9.13
CA TYR A 199 1.96 15.21 -9.39
C TYR A 199 3.49 15.26 -9.47
N GLY A 200 4.06 16.26 -10.17
CA GLY A 200 5.50 16.46 -10.26
C GLY A 200 6.14 16.73 -8.89
N PHE A 201 5.52 17.60 -8.09
CA PHE A 201 5.98 17.91 -6.73
C PHE A 201 5.96 16.67 -5.84
N VAL A 202 4.86 15.92 -5.85
CA VAL A 202 4.72 14.66 -5.09
C VAL A 202 5.76 13.63 -5.51
N PHE A 203 6.03 13.49 -6.81
CA PHE A 203 7.04 12.57 -7.32
C PHE A 203 8.45 12.93 -6.82
N ILE A 204 8.84 14.21 -6.93
CA ILE A 204 10.14 14.69 -6.44
C ILE A 204 10.25 14.48 -4.92
N LEU A 205 9.19 14.77 -4.17
CA LEU A 205 9.17 14.57 -2.73
C LEU A 205 9.32 13.08 -2.36
N ALA A 206 8.65 12.17 -3.07
CA ALA A 206 8.80 10.73 -2.88
C ALA A 206 10.25 10.27 -3.15
N LEU A 207 10.88 10.79 -4.20
CA LEU A 207 12.27 10.50 -4.53
C LEU A 207 13.23 10.95 -3.40
N ILE A 208 13.12 12.21 -2.96
CA ILE A 208 13.95 12.78 -1.90
C ILE A 208 13.77 12.00 -0.59
N THR A 209 12.53 11.73 -0.20
CA THR A 209 12.23 10.99 1.05
C THR A 209 12.78 9.57 1.04
N THR A 210 12.72 8.89 -0.10
CA THR A 210 13.30 7.55 -0.26
C THR A 210 14.82 7.58 -0.20
N LEU A 211 15.47 8.51 -0.92
CA LEU A 211 16.93 8.60 -1.01
C LEU A 211 17.58 9.05 0.31
N THR A 212 16.93 9.95 1.05
CA THR A 212 17.43 10.45 2.33
C THR A 212 17.22 9.47 3.49
N GLY A 213 16.43 8.40 3.29
CA GLY A 213 16.19 7.38 4.31
C GLY A 213 15.44 7.89 5.55
N VAL A 214 14.81 9.07 5.47
CA VAL A 214 14.12 9.70 6.61
C VAL A 214 12.76 9.03 6.83
N SER A 215 12.79 7.83 7.41
CA SER A 215 11.62 6.98 7.64
C SER A 215 10.55 7.65 8.52
N LYS A 216 10.96 8.52 9.46
CA LYS A 216 10.06 9.16 10.43
C LYS A 216 9.03 10.11 9.79
N PHE A 217 9.31 10.70 8.64
CA PHE A 217 8.43 11.69 8.01
C PHE A 217 7.75 11.18 6.73
N ILE A 218 7.91 9.91 6.40
CA ILE A 218 7.39 9.33 5.15
C ILE A 218 5.87 9.34 5.08
N LEU A 219 5.17 9.35 6.22
CA LEU A 219 3.71 9.38 6.27
C LEU A 219 3.15 10.80 6.34
N LEU A 220 3.97 11.80 6.68
CA LEU A 220 3.49 13.16 6.94
C LEU A 220 2.84 13.80 5.69
N PRO A 221 3.44 13.75 4.49
CA PRO A 221 2.80 14.31 3.30
C PRO A 221 1.49 13.62 2.94
N PHE A 222 1.43 12.29 3.12
CA PHE A 222 0.21 11.52 2.91
C PHE A 222 -0.91 11.97 3.85
N VAL A 223 -0.62 12.13 5.14
CA VAL A 223 -1.59 12.60 6.14
C VAL A 223 -2.08 14.01 5.81
N LEU A 224 -1.17 14.95 5.53
CA LEU A 224 -1.52 16.33 5.21
C LEU A 224 -2.37 16.44 3.94
N LEU A 225 -2.00 15.74 2.85
CA LEU A 225 -2.77 15.74 1.61
C LEU A 225 -4.14 15.08 1.78
N THR A 226 -4.23 14.04 2.61
CA THR A 226 -5.51 13.39 2.93
C THR A 226 -6.42 14.31 3.76
N LEU A 227 -5.86 15.08 4.69
CA LEU A 227 -6.60 16.09 5.44
C LEU A 227 -7.13 17.21 4.52
N VAL A 228 -6.30 17.69 3.59
CA VAL A 228 -6.73 18.66 2.56
C VAL A 228 -7.87 18.11 1.72
N ASN A 229 -7.81 16.83 1.33
CA ASN A 229 -8.91 16.17 0.62
C ASN A 229 -10.20 16.11 1.44
N LEU A 230 -10.10 15.80 2.73
CA LEU A 230 -11.26 15.74 3.63
C LEU A 230 -11.92 17.12 3.74
N LEU A 231 -11.11 18.17 3.97
CA LEU A 231 -11.61 19.55 4.02
C LEU A 231 -12.25 19.96 2.69
N TYR A 232 -11.61 19.63 1.56
CA TYR A 232 -12.15 19.88 0.23
C TYR A 232 -13.51 19.18 0.04
N PHE A 233 -13.62 17.93 0.46
CA PHE A 233 -14.85 17.16 0.38
C PHE A 233 -15.97 17.77 1.23
N ILE A 234 -15.68 18.19 2.47
CA ILE A 234 -16.66 18.82 3.36
C ILE A 234 -17.20 20.12 2.74
N VAL A 235 -16.30 21.00 2.27
CA VAL A 235 -16.69 22.28 1.65
C VAL A 235 -17.52 22.07 0.39
N GLN A 236 -17.16 21.07 -0.43
CA GLN A 236 -17.82 20.82 -1.72
C GLN A 236 -18.99 19.85 -1.63
N PHE A 237 -19.32 19.34 -0.43
CA PHE A 237 -20.33 18.30 -0.25
C PHE A 237 -21.69 18.67 -0.84
N HIS A 238 -22.12 19.92 -0.64
CA HIS A 238 -23.39 20.41 -1.17
C HIS A 238 -23.43 20.45 -2.70
N SER A 239 -22.29 20.74 -3.35
CA SER A 239 -22.15 20.72 -4.81
C SER A 239 -22.14 19.29 -5.37
N ILE A 240 -21.43 18.39 -4.69
CA ILE A 240 -21.37 16.96 -5.04
C ILE A 240 -22.76 16.30 -4.93
N LYS A 241 -23.57 16.69 -3.94
CA LYS A 241 -24.96 16.18 -3.76
C LYS A 241 -25.86 16.47 -4.97
N LYS A 242 -25.60 17.57 -5.70
CA LYS A 242 -26.35 17.97 -6.90
C LYS A 242 -25.86 17.28 -8.18
N SER A 243 -24.76 16.51 -8.11
CA SER A 243 -24.19 15.83 -9.27
C SER A 243 -24.96 14.55 -9.63
N ILE A 244 -25.10 14.28 -10.93
CA ILE A 244 -25.65 13.03 -11.47
C ILE A 244 -24.83 11.80 -10.97
N HIS A 245 -23.58 12.02 -10.56
CA HIS A 245 -22.70 10.97 -10.05
C HIS A 245 -22.79 10.75 -8.53
N PHE A 246 -23.68 11.45 -7.80
CA PHE A 246 -23.75 11.40 -6.34
C PHE A 246 -23.87 9.99 -5.77
N VAL A 247 -24.70 9.12 -6.36
CA VAL A 247 -24.87 7.73 -5.91
C VAL A 247 -23.57 6.94 -6.00
N LYS A 248 -22.80 7.12 -7.09
CA LYS A 248 -21.50 6.46 -7.28
C LYS A 248 -20.47 6.96 -6.28
N VAL A 249 -20.43 8.27 -6.04
CA VAL A 249 -19.51 8.90 -5.07
C VAL A 249 -19.82 8.44 -3.66
N ARG A 250 -21.10 8.47 -3.25
CA ARG A 250 -21.53 8.03 -1.92
C ARG A 250 -21.16 6.58 -1.67
N PHE A 251 -21.37 5.70 -2.65
CA PHE A 251 -21.01 4.29 -2.52
C PHE A 251 -19.49 4.09 -2.46
N PHE A 252 -18.74 4.78 -3.33
CA PHE A 252 -17.27 4.68 -3.35
C PHE A 252 -16.64 5.19 -2.05
N ILE A 253 -17.05 6.36 -1.57
CA ILE A 253 -16.58 6.92 -0.29
C ILE A 253 -17.04 6.04 0.87
N GLY A 254 -18.29 5.58 0.86
CA GLY A 254 -18.80 4.65 1.87
C GLY A 254 -17.97 3.37 1.94
N ALA A 255 -17.56 2.82 0.79
CA ALA A 255 -16.67 1.67 0.72
C ALA A 255 -15.27 1.98 1.25
N ILE A 256 -14.67 3.11 0.89
CA ILE A 256 -13.37 3.52 1.44
C ILE A 256 -13.45 3.64 2.97
N ILE A 257 -14.48 4.32 3.49
CA ILE A 257 -14.69 4.46 4.94
C ILE A 257 -14.86 3.08 5.57
N LEU A 258 -15.75 2.24 5.04
CA LEU A 258 -15.97 0.89 5.56
C LEU A 258 -14.69 0.03 5.56
N SER A 259 -13.84 0.21 4.54
CA SER A 259 -12.58 -0.53 4.40
C SER A 259 -11.50 -0.04 5.36
N LEU A 260 -11.37 1.28 5.54
CA LEU A 260 -10.29 1.90 6.30
C LEU A 260 -10.63 2.08 7.79
N LEU A 261 -11.90 2.22 8.14
CA LEU A 261 -12.35 2.52 9.50
C LEU A 261 -11.87 1.46 10.52
N PRO A 262 -11.98 0.13 10.25
CA PRO A 262 -11.46 -0.88 11.16
C PRO A 262 -9.94 -0.78 11.36
N TYR A 263 -9.19 -0.55 10.28
CA TYR A 263 -7.73 -0.36 10.34
C TYR A 263 -7.34 0.88 11.15
N ILE A 264 -7.99 2.02 10.90
CA ILE A 264 -7.68 3.27 11.58
C ILE A 264 -8.01 3.17 13.08
N LEU A 265 -9.21 2.69 13.44
CA LEU A 265 -9.67 2.67 14.83
C LEU A 265 -9.00 1.59 15.68
N LEU A 266 -8.75 0.39 15.12
CA LEU A 266 -8.29 -0.76 15.91
C LEU A 266 -6.76 -0.95 15.83
N THR A 267 -6.10 -0.41 14.82
CA THR A 267 -4.65 -0.58 14.62
C THR A 267 -3.93 0.76 14.69
N ALA A 268 -4.18 1.69 13.77
CA ALA A 268 -3.33 2.87 13.59
C ALA A 268 -3.42 3.88 14.74
N ILE A 269 -4.63 4.28 15.16
CA ILE A 269 -4.80 5.24 16.27
C ILE A 269 -4.25 4.67 17.59
N PRO A 270 -4.57 3.42 17.99
CA PRO A 270 -4.01 2.86 19.20
C PRO A 270 -2.49 2.75 19.19
N GLU A 271 -1.89 2.41 18.05
CA GLU A 271 -0.44 2.36 17.91
C GLU A 271 0.21 3.73 18.11
N VAL A 272 -0.38 4.79 17.55
CA VAL A 272 0.15 6.16 17.71
C VAL A 272 -0.05 6.69 19.14
N LEU A 273 -1.18 6.42 19.78
CA LEU A 273 -1.50 6.95 21.11
C LEU A 273 -0.91 6.14 22.26
N PHE A 274 -0.85 4.81 22.13
CA PHE A 274 -0.49 3.89 23.21
C PHE A 274 0.75 3.04 22.90
N ALA A 275 1.41 3.24 21.75
CA ALA A 275 2.50 2.40 21.26
C ALA A 275 2.13 0.90 21.15
N LYS A 276 0.83 0.60 21.11
CA LYS A 276 0.30 -0.77 21.08
C LYS A 276 -0.95 -0.84 20.21
N GLN A 277 -0.97 -1.81 19.31
CA GLN A 277 -2.15 -2.12 18.48
C GLN A 277 -3.19 -2.88 19.32
N ILE A 278 -4.48 -2.52 19.21
CA ILE A 278 -5.58 -3.30 19.82
C ILE A 278 -5.79 -4.58 19.00
N VAL A 279 -5.86 -4.41 17.68
CA VAL A 279 -5.90 -5.49 16.70
C VAL A 279 -4.71 -5.32 15.76
N MET A 280 -4.03 -6.42 15.46
CA MET A 280 -2.87 -6.42 14.58
C MET A 280 -3.25 -5.98 13.15
N ALA A 281 -2.33 -5.24 12.51
CA ALA A 281 -2.55 -4.63 11.20
C ALA A 281 -3.00 -5.61 10.11
N GLU A 282 -2.55 -6.86 10.17
CA GLU A 282 -2.84 -7.89 9.18
C GLU A 282 -4.31 -8.35 9.21
N HIS A 283 -4.93 -8.33 10.39
CA HIS A 283 -6.33 -8.71 10.55
C HIS A 283 -7.24 -7.60 10.03
N THR A 284 -6.91 -6.35 10.33
CA THR A 284 -7.67 -5.19 9.87
C THR A 284 -7.44 -4.91 8.38
N ALA A 285 -6.30 -5.31 7.82
CA ALA A 285 -6.00 -5.21 6.39
C ALA A 285 -6.96 -6.04 5.51
N LEU A 286 -7.60 -7.09 6.03
CA LEU A 286 -8.62 -7.85 5.29
C LEU A 286 -9.80 -6.98 4.85
N PHE A 287 -10.14 -5.94 5.62
CA PHE A 287 -11.19 -5.00 5.27
C PHE A 287 -10.85 -4.15 4.04
N LEU A 288 -9.57 -4.05 3.67
CA LEU A 288 -9.17 -3.36 2.43
C LEU A 288 -9.79 -4.02 1.19
N LEU A 289 -10.11 -5.32 1.24
CA LEU A 289 -10.77 -6.05 0.13
C LEU A 289 -12.14 -5.45 -0.26
N PHE A 290 -12.79 -4.67 0.60
CA PHE A 290 -14.02 -3.97 0.24
C PHE A 290 -13.81 -2.86 -0.81
N ILE A 291 -12.61 -2.29 -0.93
CA ILE A 291 -12.29 -1.27 -1.93
C ILE A 291 -12.42 -1.83 -3.36
N PRO A 292 -11.70 -2.90 -3.77
CA PRO A 292 -11.83 -3.47 -5.11
C PRO A 292 -13.24 -3.99 -5.39
N LEU A 293 -13.91 -4.60 -4.40
CA LEU A 293 -15.30 -5.08 -4.56
C LEU A 293 -16.27 -3.93 -4.86
N SER A 294 -16.12 -2.80 -4.15
CA SER A 294 -16.94 -1.62 -4.41
C SER A 294 -16.75 -1.08 -5.83
N PHE A 295 -15.54 -1.26 -6.35
CA PHE A 295 -15.15 -0.81 -7.68
C PHE A 295 -15.85 -1.57 -8.80
N VAL A 296 -15.96 -2.89 -8.64
CA VAL A 296 -16.75 -3.76 -9.53
C VAL A 296 -18.20 -3.28 -9.54
N TYR A 297 -18.80 -3.10 -8.36
CA TYR A 297 -20.20 -2.69 -8.25
C TYR A 297 -20.48 -1.33 -8.91
N VAL A 298 -19.62 -0.33 -8.71
CA VAL A 298 -19.82 1.04 -9.25
C VAL A 298 -19.68 1.10 -10.77
N ASN A 299 -18.83 0.25 -11.37
CA ASN A 299 -18.50 0.31 -12.79
C ASN A 299 -19.23 -0.73 -13.65
N VAL A 300 -19.58 -1.90 -13.09
CA VAL A 300 -20.19 -3.02 -13.84
C VAL A 300 -21.72 -2.97 -13.84
N LYS A 301 -22.35 -2.05 -13.08
CA LYS A 301 -23.81 -1.94 -12.90
C LYS A 301 -24.67 -1.83 -14.17
N LYS A 302 -24.07 -1.64 -15.36
CA LYS A 302 -24.79 -1.71 -16.64
C LYS A 302 -24.94 -3.12 -17.22
N TYR A 303 -24.18 -4.11 -16.75
CA TYR A 303 -24.10 -5.45 -17.34
C TYR A 303 -24.48 -6.60 -16.40
N PHE A 304 -24.28 -6.47 -15.08
CA PHE A 304 -24.59 -7.56 -14.14
C PHE A 304 -26.10 -7.83 -13.97
N LEU A 305 -26.95 -6.82 -14.21
CA LEU A 305 -28.41 -6.97 -14.20
C LEU A 305 -28.97 -7.62 -15.48
N ILE A 306 -28.17 -7.77 -16.53
CA ILE A 306 -28.58 -8.42 -17.79
C ILE A 306 -28.23 -9.93 -17.77
N LEU A 307 -27.36 -10.37 -16.85
CA LEU A 307 -26.99 -11.78 -16.70
C LEU A 307 -27.86 -12.53 -15.68
N ILE A 308 -28.76 -11.82 -14.99
CA ILE A 308 -29.67 -12.37 -13.96
C ILE A 308 -31.14 -12.09 -14.31
N GLY A 309 -31.43 -11.50 -15.48
CA GLY A 309 -32.78 -11.32 -16.02
C GLY A 309 -32.87 -11.94 -17.39
#